data_AF-A0A447RQP4-F1
#
_entry.id   AF-A0A447RQP4-F1
#
_cell.length_a   1.000
_cell.length_b   1.000
_cell.length_c   1.000
_cell.angle_alpha   90.00
_cell.angle_beta   90.00
_cell.angle_gamma   90.00
#
_symmetry.space_group_name_H-M   'P 1'
#
loop_
_entity.id
_entity.type
_entity.pdbx_description
1 polymer ?
#
loop_
_entity_poly.entity_id
_entity_poly.type
_entity_poly.pdbx_seq_one_letter_code
_entity_poly.pdbx_strand_id
1 'polypeptide(L)' 'MRAILNGADNMQIASEMHISSKTVSTYKGRLMEKLGCKSLVDLFSFANRNKIG' A
#
# COMPACT_ATOMS: atom_id res chain seq x y z
N MET A 1 -2.94 -0.48 -7.80
CA MET A 1 -1.84 -0.07 -6.88
C MET A 1 -2.10 1.22 -6.10
N ARG A 2 -2.99 2.12 -6.54
CA ARG A 2 -3.27 3.38 -5.82
C ARG A 2 -3.97 3.18 -4.46
N ALA A 3 -4.83 2.16 -4.34
CA ALA A 3 -5.53 1.83 -3.09
C ALA A 3 -4.60 1.45 -1.91
N ILE A 4 -3.41 0.89 -2.18
CA ILE A 4 -2.42 0.55 -1.13
C ILE A 4 -1.89 1.80 -0.42
N LEU A 5 -1.81 2.89 -1.17
CA LEU A 5 -1.24 4.17 -0.74
C LEU A 5 -2.29 5.02 -0.01
N ASN A 6 -3.57 4.84 -0.31
CA ASN A 6 -4.68 5.55 0.31
C ASN A 6 -5.13 4.94 1.67
N GLY A 7 -4.35 4.00 2.23
CA GLY A 7 -4.59 3.40 3.56
C GLY A 7 -5.83 2.52 3.63
N ALA A 8 -6.34 2.07 2.49
CA ALA A 8 -7.37 1.06 2.46
C ALA A 8 -6.89 -0.22 3.13
N ASP A 9 -7.82 -0.92 3.78
CA ASP A 9 -7.52 -2.18 4.44
C ASP A 9 -7.00 -3.20 3.41
N ASN A 10 -6.03 -4.03 3.81
CA ASN A 10 -5.44 -5.02 2.90
C ASN A 10 -6.52 -5.96 2.32
N MET A 11 -7.61 -6.21 3.06
CA MET A 11 -8.76 -6.97 2.55
C MET A 11 -9.56 -6.18 1.50
N GLN A 12 -9.77 -4.89 1.68
CA GLN A 12 -10.46 -4.07 0.67
C GLN A 12 -9.66 -3.99 -0.63
N ILE A 13 -8.34 -3.78 -0.53
CA ILE A 13 -7.46 -3.74 -1.71
C ILE A 13 -7.45 -5.10 -2.41
N ALA A 14 -7.40 -6.20 -1.64
CA ALA A 14 -7.47 -7.55 -2.16
C ALA A 14 -8.78 -7.78 -2.93
N SER A 15 -9.90 -7.32 -2.38
CA SER A 15 -11.22 -7.41 -3.01
C SER A 15 -11.33 -6.53 -4.26
N GLU A 16 -10.80 -5.30 -4.23
CA GLU A 16 -10.89 -4.35 -5.33
C GLU A 16 -9.96 -4.72 -6.50
N MET A 17 -8.80 -5.31 -6.20
CA MET A 17 -7.82 -5.76 -7.19
C MET A 17 -8.01 -7.23 -7.59
N HIS A 18 -9.00 -7.94 -7.03
CA HIS A 18 -9.24 -9.37 -7.26
C HIS A 18 -7.99 -10.26 -7.02
N ILE A 19 -7.15 -9.89 -6.05
CA ILE A 19 -5.93 -10.62 -5.68
C ILE A 19 -5.99 -11.04 -4.22
N SER A 20 -5.24 -12.08 -3.86
CA SER A 20 -5.18 -12.54 -2.48
C SER A 20 -4.54 -11.48 -1.56
N SER A 21 -5.04 -11.36 -0.33
CA SER A 21 -4.48 -10.47 0.71
C SER A 21 -2.99 -10.74 0.96
N LYS A 22 -2.55 -11.99 0.81
CA LYS A 22 -1.13 -12.37 0.87
C LYS A 22 -0.30 -11.71 -0.23
N THR A 23 -0.85 -11.65 -1.45
CA THR A 23 -0.23 -10.96 -2.59
C THR A 23 -0.14 -9.47 -2.33
N VAL A 24 -1.19 -8.84 -1.78
CA VAL A 24 -1.18 -7.42 -1.38
C VAL A 24 -0.08 -7.17 -0.35
N SER A 25 0.04 -8.01 0.68
CA SER A 25 1.10 -7.89 1.70
C SER A 25 2.51 -8.00 1.10
N THR A 26 2.73 -8.93 0.15
CA THR A 26 4.01 -9.03 -0.57
C THR A 26 4.31 -7.77 -1.38
N TYR A 27 3.33 -7.24 -2.11
CA TYR A 27 3.50 -5.99 -2.86
C TYR A 27 3.75 -4.79 -1.94
N LYS A 28 3.11 -4.74 -0.77
CA LYS A 28 3.27 -3.68 0.23
C LYS A 28 4.70 -3.66 0.79
N GLY A 29 5.24 -4.83 1.15
CA GLY A 29 6.63 -4.97 1.60
C GLY A 29 7.63 -4.51 0.54
N ARG A 30 7.49 -4.99 -0.70
CA ARG A 30 8.36 -4.58 -1.82
C ARG A 30 8.26 -3.09 -2.14
N LEU A 31 7.06 -2.51 -2.03
CA LEU A 31 6.85 -1.09 -2.24
C LEU A 31 7.50 -0.26 -1.12
N MET A 32 7.39 -0.70 0.13
CA MET A 32 8.06 -0.08 1.29
C MET A 32 9.58 -0.12 1.14
N GLU A 33 10.14 -1.27 0.72
CA GLU A 33 11.59 -1.38 0.44
C GLU A 33 12.02 -0.44 -0.68
N LYS A 34 11.25 -0.39 -1.78
CA LYS A 34 11.58 0.45 -2.94
C LYS A 34 11.47 1.95 -2.65
N LEU A 35 10.57 2.34 -1.76
CA LEU A 35 10.39 3.73 -1.32
C LEU A 35 11.25 4.09 -0.10
N GLY A 36 11.92 3.11 0.53
CA GLY A 36 12.71 3.32 1.75
C GLY A 36 11.86 3.59 3.01
N CYS A 37 10.55 3.34 2.97
CA CYS A 37 9.66 3.59 4.10
C CYS A 37 9.77 2.48 5.15
N LYS A 38 10.25 2.82 6.35
CA LYS A 38 10.41 1.85 7.47
C LYS A 38 9.10 1.51 8.18
N SER A 39 8.01 2.22 7.90
CA SER A 39 6.73 2.02 8.59
C SER A 39 5.56 2.34 7.69
N LEU A 40 4.41 1.72 7.97
CA LEU A 40 3.16 1.97 7.24
C LEU A 40 2.73 3.45 7.32
N VAL A 41 2.97 4.10 8.45
CA VAL A 41 2.73 5.53 8.64
C VAL A 41 3.59 6.37 7.69
N ASP A 42 4.84 5.96 7.48
CA ASP A 42 5.78 6.65 6.58
C ASP A 42 5.34 6.50 5.11
N LEU A 43 4.92 5.29 4.73
CA LEU A 43 4.33 5.01 3.42
C LEU A 43 3.03 5.82 3.19
N PHE A 44 2.19 5.94 4.21
CA PHE A 44 0.94 6.70 4.15
C PHE A 44 1.19 8.21 4.08
N SER A 45 2.15 8.71 4.86
CA SER A 45 2.59 10.11 4.79
C SER A 45 3.19 10.44 3.43
N PHE A 46 3.95 9.50 2.83
CA PHE A 46 4.48 9.59 1.48
C PHE A 46 3.36 9.62 0.43
N ALA A 47 2.37 8.73 0.54
CA ALA A 47 1.21 8.68 -0.34
C ALA A 47 0.39 9.98 -0.30
N ASN A 48 0.12 10.48 0.91
CA ASN A 48 -0.61 11.72 1.13
C ASN A 48 0.16 12.93 0.58
N ARG A 49 1.48 13.00 0.81
CA ARG A 49 2.36 14.04 0.23
C ARG A 49 2.38 14.01 -1.29
N ASN A 50 2.34 12.82 -1.90
CA ASN A 50 2.35 12.66 -3.35
C ASN A 50 0.96 12.76 -3.98
N LYS A 51 -0.10 13.09 -3.22
CA LYS A 51 -1.51 13.14 -3.67
C LYS A 51 -1.94 11.88 -4.41
N ILE A 52 -1.44 10.72 -3.99
CA ILE A 52 -1.83 9.42 -4.52
C ILE A 52 -3.04 8.93 -3.70
N GLY A 53 -4.11 9.74 -3.73
CA GLY A 53 -5.44 9.43 -3.19
C GLY A 53 -6.33 8.90 -4.29
#